data_AF-Q4VBD1-F1
#
_entry.id   AF-Q4VBD1-F1
#
_cell.length_a   1.000
_cell.length_b   1.000
_cell.length_c   1.000
_cell.angle_alpha   90.00
_cell.angle_beta   90.00
_cell.angle_gamma   90.00
#
_symmetry.space_group_name_H-M   'P 1'
#
loop_
_entity.id
_entity.type
_entity.pdbx_description
1 polymer ?
#
loop_
_entity_poly.entity_id
_entity_poly.type
_entity_poly.pdbx_seq_one_letter_code
_entity_poly.pdbx_strand_id
1 'polypeptide(L)'
;MVKVGVNGFGRIGRLVTRAAICSGKVEIVAINDPFIDLNYMVYMFQYDSTHGKFNGTVKAENGKQASEGPLKGILGYTEDQVVSCDFNSNSHSSTFDAGAGIALNDNFVKLISWYDNEYGYSNRVVDLMAYMASKE
;
A
#
# COMPACT_ATOMS: atom_id res chain seq x y z
N MET A 1 11.95 -18.04 -2.51
CA MET A 1 12.48 -16.71 -2.84
C MET A 1 12.96 -16.07 -1.55
N VAL A 2 14.16 -15.49 -1.51
CA VAL A 2 14.71 -14.90 -0.27
C VAL A 2 14.10 -13.50 -0.09
N LYS A 3 13.62 -13.19 1.11
CA LYS A 3 13.03 -11.88 1.46
C LYS A 3 14.08 -10.98 2.09
N VAL A 4 14.25 -9.78 1.56
CA VAL A 4 15.27 -8.83 2.02
C VAL A 4 14.66 -7.43 2.18
N GLY A 5 15.04 -6.75 3.27
CA GLY A 5 14.79 -5.33 3.46
C GLY A 5 16.01 -4.50 3.04
N VAL A 6 15.78 -3.32 2.48
CA VAL A 6 16.84 -2.37 2.10
C VAL A 6 16.82 -1.18 3.07
N ASN A 7 17.93 -0.95 3.77
CA ASN A 7 18.10 0.23 4.61
C ASN A 7 18.99 1.25 3.88
N GLY A 8 18.41 2.39 3.52
CA GLY A 8 18.96 3.42 2.66
C GLY A 8 18.53 3.25 1.19
N PHE A 9 17.91 4.29 0.62
CA PHE A 9 17.41 4.32 -0.76
C PHE A 9 18.15 5.35 -1.66
N GLY A 10 19.43 5.57 -1.34
CA GLY A 10 20.39 6.24 -2.22
C GLY A 10 20.76 5.40 -3.46
N ARG A 11 21.89 5.73 -4.10
CA ARG A 11 22.30 5.09 -5.37
C ARG A 11 22.43 3.57 -5.25
N ILE A 12 23.06 3.06 -4.20
CA ILE A 12 23.24 1.61 -3.99
C ILE A 12 21.89 0.93 -3.72
N GLY A 13 21.07 1.47 -2.82
CA GLY A 13 19.76 0.88 -2.48
C GLY A 13 18.83 0.72 -3.69
N ARG A 14 18.79 1.73 -4.57
CA ARG A 14 18.03 1.65 -5.83
C ARG A 14 18.59 0.61 -6.80
N LEU A 15 19.91 0.50 -6.93
CA LEU A 15 20.54 -0.51 -7.79
C LEU A 15 20.32 -1.93 -7.28
N VAL A 16 20.42 -2.14 -5.97
CA VAL A 16 20.09 -3.42 -5.33
C VAL A 16 18.65 -3.79 -5.60
N THR A 17 17.72 -2.85 -5.44
CA THR A 17 16.29 -3.07 -5.69
C THR A 17 16.02 -3.41 -7.16
N ARG A 18 16.63 -2.68 -8.10
CA ARG A 18 16.53 -3.00 -9.55
C ARG A 18 17.10 -4.38 -9.87
N ALA A 19 18.28 -4.70 -9.35
CA ALA A 19 18.93 -5.99 -9.58
C ALA A 19 18.09 -7.14 -9.00
N ALA A 20 17.50 -6.96 -7.82
CA ALA A 20 16.61 -7.93 -7.21
C ALA A 20 15.40 -8.22 -8.12
N ILE A 21 14.70 -7.17 -8.58
CA ILE A 21 13.54 -7.30 -9.47
C ILE A 21 13.93 -8.00 -10.79
N CYS A 22 15.00 -7.56 -11.45
CA CYS A 22 15.43 -8.15 -12.72
C CYS A 22 15.90 -9.61 -12.57
N SER A 23 16.46 -9.96 -11.41
CA SER A 23 16.98 -11.32 -11.19
C SER A 23 15.90 -12.34 -10.88
N GLY A 24 14.77 -11.92 -10.27
CA GLY A 24 13.74 -12.81 -9.72
C GLY A 24 14.21 -13.72 -8.57
N LYS A 25 15.45 -13.56 -8.07
CA LYS A 25 16.04 -14.42 -7.03
C LYS A 25 15.66 -13.98 -5.62
N VAL A 26 15.41 -12.69 -5.45
CA VAL A 26 15.20 -12.03 -4.15
C VAL A 26 13.99 -11.12 -4.25
N GLU A 27 13.18 -11.14 -3.19
CA GLU A 27 12.01 -10.28 -2.99
C GLU A 27 12.38 -9.13 -2.06
N ILE A 28 12.23 -7.89 -2.52
CA ILE A 28 12.37 -6.71 -1.66
C ILE A 28 11.04 -6.48 -0.96
N VAL A 29 11.03 -6.62 0.37
CA VAL A 29 9.79 -6.53 1.17
C VAL A 29 9.62 -5.20 1.88
N ALA A 30 10.71 -4.46 2.09
CA ALA A 30 10.69 -3.17 2.77
C ALA A 30 11.89 -2.32 2.33
N ILE A 31 11.68 -1.01 2.27
CA ILE A 31 12.72 -0.01 2.06
C ILE A 31 12.56 1.02 3.18
N ASN A 32 13.65 1.32 3.87
CA ASN A 32 13.69 2.35 4.91
C ASN A 32 14.73 3.42 4.53
N ASP A 33 14.34 4.69 4.43
CA ASP A 33 15.27 5.82 4.31
C ASP A 33 14.69 7.03 5.05
N PRO A 34 15.38 7.58 6.05
CA PRO A 34 14.85 8.67 6.86
C PRO A 34 15.03 10.06 6.22
N PHE A 35 15.69 10.17 5.06
CA PHE A 35 16.08 11.46 4.47
C PHE A 35 15.41 11.76 3.13
N ILE A 36 14.75 10.77 2.51
CA ILE A 36 14.16 10.87 1.17
C ILE A 36 12.65 10.67 1.29
N ASP A 37 11.86 11.64 0.85
CA ASP A 37 10.40 11.49 0.83
C ASP A 37 9.95 10.47 -0.23
N LEU A 38 8.78 9.87 -0.01
CA LEU A 38 8.25 8.79 -0.86
C LEU A 38 8.11 9.20 -2.34
N ASN A 39 7.65 10.42 -2.63
CA ASN A 39 7.46 10.86 -4.00
C ASN A 39 8.81 11.01 -4.71
N TYR A 40 9.81 11.53 -3.99
CA TYR A 40 11.17 11.64 -4.49
C TYR A 40 11.84 10.27 -4.65
N MET A 41 11.61 9.32 -3.75
CA MET A 41 12.03 7.92 -3.93
C MET A 41 11.48 7.32 -5.24
N VAL A 42 10.19 7.49 -5.49
CA VAL A 42 9.53 6.99 -6.72
C VAL A 42 10.14 7.64 -7.95
N TYR A 43 10.33 8.96 -7.94
CA TYR A 43 10.97 9.69 -9.02
C TYR A 43 12.38 9.16 -9.30
N MET A 44 13.23 9.09 -8.27
CA MET A 44 14.63 8.64 -8.41
C MET A 44 14.76 7.17 -8.83
N PHE A 45 13.78 6.33 -8.48
CA PHE A 45 13.77 4.94 -8.91
C PHE A 45 13.28 4.81 -10.36
N GLN A 46 12.24 5.55 -10.74
CA GLN A 46 11.68 5.56 -12.09
C GLN A 46 12.66 6.15 -13.10
N TYR A 47 13.39 7.21 -12.74
CA TYR A 47 14.29 7.95 -13.61
C TYR A 47 15.73 7.93 -13.07
N ASP A 48 16.59 7.11 -13.68
CA ASP A 48 18.02 7.05 -13.35
C ASP A 48 18.84 7.67 -14.51
N SER A 49 19.79 8.55 -14.18
CA SER A 49 20.60 9.24 -15.19
C SER A 49 21.64 8.36 -15.87
N THR A 50 22.03 7.24 -15.25
CA THR A 50 23.03 6.31 -15.78
C THR A 50 22.38 5.09 -16.44
N HIS A 51 21.32 4.56 -15.83
CA HIS A 51 20.64 3.33 -16.25
C HIS A 51 19.31 3.58 -16.95
N GLY A 52 18.96 4.84 -17.17
CA GLY A 52 17.73 5.23 -17.83
C GLY A 52 16.47 4.93 -17.02
N LYS A 53 15.34 5.04 -17.71
CA LYS A 53 14.02 4.83 -17.12
C LYS A 53 13.85 3.37 -16.69
N PHE A 54 13.33 3.14 -15.49
CA PHE A 54 13.00 1.79 -15.04
C PHE A 54 11.92 1.17 -15.95
N ASN A 55 12.15 -0.06 -16.41
CA ASN A 55 11.21 -0.79 -17.25
C ASN A 55 10.17 -1.51 -16.37
N GLY A 56 9.30 -0.71 -15.76
CA GLY A 56 8.26 -1.16 -14.86
C GLY A 56 7.44 0.02 -14.34
N THR A 57 6.37 -0.28 -13.63
CA THR A 57 5.53 0.74 -13.00
C THR A 57 6.06 1.02 -11.60
N VAL A 58 6.35 2.28 -11.31
CA VAL A 58 6.74 2.75 -9.97
C VAL A 58 5.72 3.79 -9.56
N LYS A 59 4.99 3.54 -8.46
CA LYS A 59 3.97 4.45 -7.95
C LYS A 59 4.08 4.54 -6.44
N ALA A 60 3.91 5.76 -5.94
CA ALA A 60 3.63 6.00 -4.54
C ALA A 60 2.10 5.96 -4.43
N GLU A 61 1.55 5.11 -3.59
CA GLU A 61 0.11 5.07 -3.36
C GLU A 61 -0.16 5.53 -1.93
N ASN A 62 -0.87 6.66 -1.81
CA ASN A 62 -1.46 7.08 -0.55
C ASN A 62 -2.70 6.21 -0.25
N GLY A 63 -3.13 6.10 1.00
CA GLY A 63 -4.32 5.32 1.41
C GLY A 63 -5.56 5.63 0.56
N LYS A 64 -5.76 6.90 0.19
CA LYS A 64 -6.82 7.33 -0.74
C LYS A 64 -6.67 6.71 -2.13
N GLN A 65 -5.49 6.79 -2.73
CA GLN A 65 -5.23 6.23 -4.05
C GLN A 65 -5.33 4.69 -4.05
N ALA A 66 -4.91 4.04 -2.97
CA ALA A 66 -5.10 2.60 -2.81
C ALA A 66 -6.60 2.23 -2.78
N SER A 67 -7.42 3.00 -2.03
CA SER A 67 -8.88 2.83 -1.94
C SER A 67 -9.61 3.07 -3.27
N GLU A 68 -9.12 3.99 -4.10
CA GLU A 68 -9.70 4.30 -5.41
C GLU A 68 -9.13 3.41 -6.54
N GLY A 69 -8.03 2.71 -6.28
CA GLY A 69 -7.26 1.94 -7.25
C GLY A 69 -7.28 0.43 -6.98
N PRO A 70 -6.12 -0.20 -6.65
CA PRO A 70 -6.00 -1.65 -6.57
C PRO A 70 -6.88 -2.29 -5.49
N LEU A 71 -7.31 -1.52 -4.48
CA LEU A 71 -8.18 -2.01 -3.39
C LEU A 71 -9.60 -1.47 -3.50
N LYS A 72 -10.01 -0.98 -4.68
CA LYS A 72 -11.35 -0.44 -4.89
C LYS A 72 -12.44 -1.47 -4.54
N GLY A 73 -13.40 -1.04 -3.73
CA GLY A 73 -14.48 -1.89 -3.21
C GLY A 73 -14.08 -2.77 -2.02
N ILE A 74 -12.79 -2.83 -1.68
CA ILE A 74 -12.27 -3.57 -0.52
C ILE A 74 -11.82 -2.62 0.59
N LEU A 75 -11.03 -1.60 0.24
CA LEU A 75 -10.58 -0.54 1.13
C LEU A 75 -11.40 0.72 0.86
N GLY A 76 -12.06 1.25 1.89
CA GLY A 76 -12.64 2.59 1.91
C GLY A 76 -11.64 3.62 2.44
N TYR A 77 -11.94 4.89 2.20
CA TYR A 77 -11.18 6.04 2.70
C TYR A 77 -12.14 7.16 3.06
N THR A 78 -11.94 7.81 4.21
CA THR A 78 -12.73 8.99 4.62
C THR A 78 -11.86 10.09 5.20
N GLU A 79 -12.28 11.34 4.96
CA GLU A 79 -11.76 12.57 5.57
C GLU A 79 -12.86 13.28 6.40
N ASP A 80 -14.07 12.70 6.45
CA ASP A 80 -15.22 13.26 7.14
C ASP A 80 -15.12 13.00 8.66
N GLN A 81 -15.78 13.86 9.45
CA GLN A 81 -15.96 13.61 10.88
C GLN A 81 -17.04 12.55 11.08
N VAL A 82 -16.61 11.33 11.40
CA VAL A 82 -17.46 10.13 11.44
C VAL A 82 -17.51 9.51 12.83
N VAL A 83 -18.53 8.70 13.07
CA VAL A 83 -18.68 7.83 14.23
C VAL A 83 -18.95 6.39 13.79
N SER A 84 -18.91 5.45 14.74
CA SER A 84 -19.01 4.01 14.40
C SER A 84 -20.29 3.63 13.64
N CYS A 85 -21.43 4.26 13.96
CA CYS A 85 -22.70 3.93 13.31
C CYS A 85 -22.77 4.32 11.82
N ASP A 86 -21.92 5.24 11.37
CA ASP A 86 -21.84 5.62 9.95
C ASP A 86 -21.29 4.48 9.08
N PHE A 87 -20.68 3.46 9.70
CA PHE A 87 -20.12 2.29 9.02
C PHE A 87 -21.01 1.04 9.10
N ASN A 88 -22.19 1.12 9.74
CA ASN A 88 -23.10 -0.01 9.79
C ASN A 88 -23.55 -0.40 8.37
N SER A 89 -23.50 -1.70 8.06
CA SER A 89 -23.77 -2.23 6.72
C SER A 89 -22.82 -1.71 5.63
N ASN A 90 -21.62 -1.24 6.00
CA ASN A 90 -20.59 -0.89 5.03
C ASN A 90 -19.96 -2.17 4.46
N SER A 91 -19.92 -2.27 3.13
CA SER A 91 -19.43 -3.46 2.42
C SER A 91 -17.90 -3.54 2.31
N HIS A 92 -17.17 -2.47 2.62
CA HIS A 92 -15.70 -2.48 2.61
C HIS A 92 -15.16 -3.33 3.76
N SER A 93 -14.03 -4.00 3.55
CA SER A 93 -13.36 -4.77 4.60
C SER A 93 -12.66 -3.88 5.64
N SER A 94 -12.35 -2.66 5.26
CA SER A 94 -11.62 -1.68 6.06
C SER A 94 -11.88 -0.31 5.46
N THR A 95 -12.08 0.73 6.28
CA THR A 95 -12.19 2.12 5.83
C THR A 95 -11.21 2.97 6.61
N PHE A 96 -10.14 3.42 5.94
CA PHE A 96 -9.11 4.23 6.56
C PHE A 96 -9.65 5.63 6.87
N ASP A 97 -9.49 6.05 8.12
CA ASP A 97 -9.87 7.37 8.60
C ASP A 97 -8.63 8.26 8.66
N ALA A 98 -8.51 9.14 7.66
CA ALA A 98 -7.36 10.02 7.53
C ALA A 98 -7.34 11.12 8.60
N GLY A 99 -8.51 11.48 9.14
CA GLY A 99 -8.65 12.53 10.16
C GLY A 99 -8.39 12.04 11.58
N ALA A 100 -8.61 10.75 11.85
CA ALA A 100 -8.42 10.15 13.17
C ALA A 100 -7.00 9.60 13.41
N GLY A 101 -6.16 9.55 12.37
CA GLY A 101 -4.74 9.19 12.50
C GLY A 101 -3.94 10.23 13.29
N ILE A 102 -2.90 9.79 14.00
CA ILE A 102 -2.01 10.67 14.78
C ILE A 102 -0.56 10.29 14.50
N ALA A 103 0.23 11.25 13.99
CA ALA A 103 1.69 11.16 13.97
C ALA A 103 2.24 11.70 15.30
N LEU A 104 2.92 10.87 16.09
CA LEU A 104 3.56 11.31 17.34
C LEU A 104 4.97 11.86 17.07
N ASN A 105 5.65 11.33 16.04
CA ASN A 105 6.92 11.84 15.50
C ASN A 105 7.14 11.29 14.09
N ASP A 106 8.24 11.68 13.44
CA ASP A 106 8.59 11.29 12.07
C ASP A 106 8.67 9.77 11.82
N ASN A 107 8.80 8.97 12.88
CA ASN A 107 8.92 7.51 12.79
C ASN A 107 7.74 6.76 13.43
N PHE A 108 6.80 7.45 14.08
CA PHE A 108 5.73 6.82 14.85
C PHE A 108 4.38 7.42 14.51
N VAL A 109 3.59 6.65 13.78
CA VAL A 109 2.23 6.99 13.38
C VAL A 109 1.24 5.96 13.91
N LYS A 110 0.10 6.44 14.41
CA LYS A 110 -1.08 5.65 14.72
C LYS A 110 -2.11 5.88 13.62
N LEU A 111 -2.53 4.80 12.97
CA LEU A 111 -3.59 4.83 11.96
C LEU A 111 -4.88 4.29 12.59
N ILE A 112 -6.01 4.86 12.20
CA ILE A 112 -7.34 4.39 12.60
C ILE A 112 -8.07 3.90 11.35
N SER A 113 -8.74 2.76 11.46
CA SER A 113 -9.56 2.21 10.39
C SER A 113 -10.82 1.58 10.96
N TRP A 114 -11.94 1.81 10.29
CA TRP A 114 -13.25 1.31 10.66
C TRP A 114 -13.61 0.07 9.84
N TYR A 115 -14.40 -0.84 10.41
CA TYR A 115 -15.00 -1.94 9.67
C TYR A 115 -16.27 -2.43 10.39
N ASP A 116 -17.30 -2.76 9.61
CA ASP A 116 -18.42 -3.56 10.09
C ASP A 116 -17.99 -5.03 10.06
N ASN A 117 -17.85 -5.62 11.24
CA ASN A 117 -17.34 -6.98 11.38
C ASN A 117 -18.28 -8.05 10.83
N GLU A 118 -19.58 -7.76 10.68
CA GLU A 118 -20.56 -8.71 10.13
C GLU A 118 -20.72 -8.50 8.63
N TYR A 119 -20.99 -7.27 8.21
CA TYR A 119 -21.36 -6.99 6.83
C TYR A 119 -20.17 -7.02 5.88
N GLY A 120 -19.06 -6.35 6.24
CA GLY A 120 -17.84 -6.35 5.43
C GLY A 120 -17.29 -7.77 5.23
N TYR A 121 -17.26 -8.56 6.30
CA TYR A 121 -16.84 -9.96 6.25
C TYR A 121 -17.76 -10.82 5.38
N SER A 122 -19.09 -10.70 5.54
CA SER A 122 -20.06 -11.46 4.76
C SER A 122 -19.91 -11.22 3.25
N ASN A 123 -19.65 -9.97 2.84
CA ASN A 123 -19.37 -9.66 1.44
C ASN A 123 -18.08 -10.36 0.93
N ARG A 124 -17.01 -10.40 1.75
CA ARG A 124 -15.77 -11.11 1.37
C ARG A 124 -15.96 -12.61 1.21
N VAL A 125 -16.85 -13.23 1.99
CA VAL A 125 -17.20 -14.64 1.84
C VAL A 125 -17.87 -14.88 0.49
N VAL A 126 -18.82 -14.02 0.08
CA VAL A 126 -19.48 -14.10 -1.23
C VAL A 126 -18.48 -13.88 -2.37
N ASP A 127 -17.61 -12.87 -2.26
CA ASP A 127 -16.56 -12.60 -3.25
C ASP A 127 -15.65 -13.82 -3.46
N LEU A 128 -15.27 -14.48 -2.36
CA LEU A 128 -14.44 -15.68 -2.40
C LEU A 128 -15.17 -16.85 -3.09
N MET A 129 -16.45 -17.07 -2.79
CA MET A 129 -17.25 -18.10 -3.45
C MET A 129 -17.35 -17.86 -4.97
N ALA A 130 -17.60 -16.62 -5.38
CA ALA A 130 -17.64 -16.25 -6.79
C ALA A 130 -16.27 -16.46 -7.47
N TYR A 131 -15.18 -16.11 -6.78
CA TYR A 131 -13.83 -16.36 -7.28
C TYR A 131 -13.55 -17.87 -7.45
N MET A 132 -13.88 -18.69 -6.46
CA MET A 132 -13.73 -20.15 -6.54
C MET A 132 -14.50 -20.75 -7.72
N ALA A 133 -15.75 -20.35 -7.90
CA ALA A 133 -16.59 -20.80 -9.02
C ALA A 133 -16.03 -20.37 -10.39
N SER A 134 -15.33 -19.23 -10.47
CA SER A 134 -14.71 -18.77 -11.73
C SER A 134 -13.44 -19.54 -12.13
N LYS A 135 -12.94 -20.43 -11.26
CA LYS A 135 -11.73 -21.22 -11.48
C LYS A 135 -12.02 -22.68 -11.85
N GLU A 136 -13.29 -23.09 -11.83
CA GLU A 136 -13.78 -24.33 -12.45
C GLU A 136 -14.05 -24.11 -13.94
#